data_AF-A0A7C4SZA3-F1
#
_entry.id   AF-A0A7C4SZA3-F1
#
_cell.length_a   1.000
_cell.length_b   1.000
_cell.length_c   1.000
_cell.angle_alpha   90.00
_cell.angle_beta   90.00
_cell.angle_gamma   90.00
#
_symmetry.space_group_name_H-M   'P 1'
#
loop_
_entity.id
_entity.type
_entity.pdbx_description
1 polymer ?
#
loop_
_entity_poly.entity_id
_entity_poly.type
_entity_poly.pdbx_seq_one_letter_code
_entity_poly.pdbx_strand_id
1 'polypeptide(L)'
;MMVGGGGLSDILPYDVVEALGDGVRVSGRLYPTLCLACRGARMLCGKARCPILVKAEALVKVKSVLEREQISGSTPPAAFVGRIGYPKVYVGPLLPHFYGDTVLLDTPEWWLGKGIEEIVNFRYSLVRGKSRLEVKAASTGNRLLDTLQELAMSVRAVDAE
;
A
#
# COMPACT_ATOMS: atom_id res chain seq x y z
N MET A 1 5.77 -34.39 -8.21
CA MET A 1 6.69 -33.48 -7.50
C MET A 1 7.27 -32.52 -8.52
N MET A 2 6.78 -31.27 -8.58
CA MET A 2 7.37 -30.21 -9.40
C MET A 2 7.86 -29.12 -8.47
N VAL A 3 9.15 -29.15 -8.14
CA VAL A 3 9.83 -28.05 -7.46
C VAL A 3 10.10 -27.00 -8.54
N GLY A 4 9.12 -26.11 -8.75
CA GLY A 4 9.30 -24.96 -9.63
C GLY A 4 10.28 -24.00 -8.96
N GLY A 5 11.51 -23.94 -9.49
CA GLY A 5 12.49 -22.93 -9.15
C GLY A 5 11.90 -21.55 -9.41
N GLY A 6 11.60 -20.83 -8.33
CA GLY A 6 11.32 -19.40 -8.32
C GLY A 6 12.28 -18.79 -7.33
N GLY A 7 13.51 -18.54 -7.78
CA GLY A 7 14.56 -17.98 -6.95
C GLY A 7 14.39 -16.47 -6.78
N LEU A 8 15.01 -15.89 -5.75
CA LEU A 8 15.14 -14.44 -5.62
C LEU A 8 15.85 -13.82 -6.84
N SER A 9 16.76 -14.57 -7.47
CA SER A 9 17.50 -14.22 -8.68
C SER A 9 16.64 -14.03 -9.92
N ASP A 10 15.40 -14.53 -9.93
CA ASP A 10 14.49 -14.36 -11.06
C ASP A 10 13.76 -13.00 -11.02
N ILE A 11 13.86 -12.28 -9.90
CA ILE A 11 13.06 -11.07 -9.62
C ILE A 11 13.97 -9.91 -9.18
N LEU A 12 15.13 -10.19 -8.59
CA LEU A 12 16.07 -9.19 -8.10
C LEU A 12 17.44 -9.32 -8.81
N PRO A 13 18.16 -8.19 -9.01
CA PRO A 13 19.55 -8.21 -9.44
C PRO A 13 20.42 -9.09 -8.53
N TYR A 14 21.42 -9.75 -9.13
CA TYR A 14 22.24 -10.77 -8.45
C TYR A 14 22.97 -10.25 -7.21
N ASP A 15 23.48 -9.03 -7.27
CA ASP A 15 24.13 -8.30 -6.18
C ASP A 15 23.21 -8.11 -4.96
N VAL A 16 21.91 -7.89 -5.20
CA VAL A 16 20.91 -7.78 -4.13
C VAL A 16 20.61 -9.14 -3.50
N VAL A 17 20.58 -10.20 -4.32
CA VAL A 17 20.35 -11.57 -3.83
C VAL A 17 21.51 -12.04 -2.96
N GLU A 18 22.74 -11.72 -3.35
CA GLU A 18 23.95 -12.02 -2.58
C GLU A 18 23.95 -11.29 -1.22
N ALA A 19 23.55 -10.02 -1.20
CA ALA A 19 23.44 -9.24 0.03
C ALA A 19 22.34 -9.72 1.00
N LEU A 20 21.26 -10.32 0.49
CA LEU A 20 20.15 -10.83 1.31
C LEU A 20 20.45 -12.17 2.00
N GLY A 21 21.46 -12.91 1.53
CA GLY A 21 21.86 -14.22 2.06
C GLY A 21 20.74 -15.28 2.09
N ASP A 22 20.97 -16.37 2.82
CA ASP A 22 20.02 -17.50 2.94
C ASP A 22 18.77 -17.21 3.81
N GLY A 23 18.68 -16.01 4.38
CA GLY A 23 17.63 -15.61 5.32
C GLY A 23 16.27 -15.37 4.66
N VAL A 24 16.24 -15.15 3.33
CA VAL A 24 15.01 -14.81 2.60
C VAL A 24 14.64 -15.95 1.65
N ARG A 25 13.44 -16.52 1.82
CA ARG A 25 12.89 -17.52 0.90
C ARG A 25 11.67 -16.96 0.16
N VAL A 26 11.69 -17.01 -1.16
CA VAL A 26 10.51 -16.69 -1.97
C VAL A 26 9.59 -17.90 -1.99
N SER A 27 8.44 -17.77 -1.33
CA SER A 27 7.36 -18.76 -1.48
C SER A 27 6.76 -18.59 -2.87
N GLY A 28 6.74 -19.65 -3.69
CA GLY A 28 6.26 -19.63 -5.06
C GLY A 28 4.82 -19.14 -5.26
N ARG A 29 4.40 -19.01 -6.53
CA ARG A 29 3.07 -18.48 -6.89
C ARG A 29 1.96 -19.25 -6.19
N LEU A 30 1.10 -18.53 -5.48
CA LEU A 30 -0.11 -19.10 -4.89
C LEU A 30 -1.17 -19.26 -5.96
N TYR A 31 -1.66 -20.49 -6.14
CA TYR A 31 -2.81 -20.75 -7.00
C TYR A 31 -4.11 -20.32 -6.30
N PRO A 32 -5.01 -19.57 -6.95
CA PRO A 32 -6.29 -19.15 -6.36
C PRO A 32 -7.14 -20.32 -5.85
N THR A 33 -7.07 -21.48 -6.51
CA THR A 33 -7.74 -22.72 -6.12
C THR A 33 -7.31 -23.21 -4.73
N LEU A 34 -6.05 -22.98 -4.35
CA LEU A 34 -5.53 -23.33 -3.03
C LEU A 34 -6.21 -22.49 -1.93
N CYS A 35 -6.41 -21.19 -2.18
CA CYS A 35 -7.10 -20.31 -1.24
C CYS A 35 -8.56 -20.72 -1.03
N LEU A 36 -9.26 -21.14 -2.10
CA LEU A 36 -10.64 -21.63 -2.01
C LEU A 36 -10.77 -22.92 -1.19
N ALA A 37 -9.80 -23.84 -1.31
CA ALA A 37 -9.75 -25.04 -0.47
C ALA A 37 -9.31 -24.74 0.98
N CYS A 38 -8.40 -23.78 1.17
CA CYS A 38 -7.86 -23.38 2.46
C CYS A 38 -8.89 -22.64 3.33
N ARG A 39 -9.72 -21.78 2.70
CA ARG A 39 -10.71 -20.90 3.35
C ARG A 39 -10.15 -20.06 4.51
N GLY A 40 -8.84 -19.79 4.49
CA GLY A 40 -8.14 -19.05 5.52
C GLY A 40 -7.94 -19.77 6.86
N ALA A 41 -8.44 -21.00 7.02
CA ALA A 41 -8.34 -21.76 8.28
C ALA A 41 -7.22 -22.83 8.26
N ARG A 42 -6.96 -23.41 7.09
CA ARG A 42 -6.03 -24.56 6.95
C ARG A 42 -4.59 -24.16 6.65
N MET A 43 -4.34 -22.88 6.38
CA MET A 43 -3.01 -22.32 6.10
C MET A 43 -2.19 -23.10 5.05
N LEU A 44 -2.87 -23.64 4.03
CA LEU A 44 -2.26 -24.46 2.96
C LEU A 44 -1.19 -23.72 2.14
N CYS A 45 -1.18 -22.39 2.21
CA CYS A 45 -0.18 -21.53 1.59
C CYS A 45 1.12 -21.41 2.41
N GLY A 46 1.20 -22.01 3.60
CA GLY A 46 2.37 -21.97 4.49
C GLY A 46 2.64 -20.61 5.13
N LYS A 47 1.71 -19.64 5.04
CA LYS A 47 1.86 -18.32 5.67
C LYS A 47 1.47 -18.38 7.15
N ALA A 48 2.00 -17.46 7.95
CA ALA A 48 1.63 -17.34 9.37
C ALA A 48 0.17 -16.88 9.56
N ARG A 49 -0.31 -15.98 8.67
CA ARG A 49 -1.71 -15.54 8.60
C ARG A 49 -2.22 -15.51 7.17
N CYS A 50 -3.53 -15.68 7.02
CA CYS A 50 -4.18 -15.65 5.70
C CYS A 50 -4.24 -14.20 5.19
N PRO A 51 -3.59 -13.86 4.05
CA PRO A 51 -3.60 -12.49 3.55
C PRO A 51 -5.00 -11.96 3.21
N ILE A 52 -5.92 -12.85 2.85
CA ILE A 52 -7.32 -12.49 2.53
C ILE A 52 -8.05 -12.03 3.80
N LEU A 53 -7.87 -12.76 4.91
CA LEU A 53 -8.49 -12.42 6.19
C LEU A 53 -7.88 -11.16 6.79
N VAL A 54 -6.55 -11.05 6.80
CA VAL A 54 -5.84 -9.84 7.30
C VAL A 54 -6.29 -8.59 6.54
N LYS A 55 -6.46 -8.69 5.22
CA LYS A 55 -7.03 -7.60 4.41
C LYS A 55 -8.49 -7.29 4.79
N ALA A 56 -9.33 -8.30 4.95
CA ALA A 56 -10.74 -8.13 5.29
C ALA A 56 -10.90 -7.46 6.66
N GLU A 57 -10.14 -7.90 7.66
CA GLU A 57 -10.10 -7.30 8.99
C GLU A 57 -9.70 -5.82 8.93
N ALA A 58 -8.64 -5.49 8.18
CA ALA A 58 -8.19 -4.11 8.02
C ALA A 58 -9.25 -3.22 7.35
N LEU A 59 -9.98 -3.74 6.35
CA LEU A 59 -11.08 -3.03 5.69
C LEU A 59 -12.29 -2.80 6.63
N VAL A 60 -12.62 -3.78 7.47
CA VAL A 60 -13.73 -3.65 8.43
C VAL A 60 -13.43 -2.53 9.44
N LYS A 61 -12.17 -2.41 9.90
CA LYS A 61 -11.77 -1.36 10.85
C LYS A 61 -11.99 0.06 10.32
N VAL A 62 -11.81 0.28 9.02
CA VAL A 62 -11.98 1.61 8.40
C VAL A 62 -13.37 1.85 7.82
N LYS A 63 -14.29 0.90 7.92
CA LYS A 63 -15.62 1.00 7.32
C LYS A 63 -16.39 2.24 7.78
N SER A 64 -16.40 2.50 9.08
CA SER A 64 -17.12 3.64 9.68
C SER A 64 -16.54 5.01 9.28
N VAL A 65 -15.28 5.05 8.88
CA VAL A 65 -14.63 6.26 8.34
C VAL A 65 -15.10 6.50 6.91
N LEU A 66 -15.17 5.44 6.11
CA LEU A 66 -15.58 5.52 4.70
C LEU A 66 -17.06 5.91 4.51
N GLU A 67 -17.88 5.72 5.55
CA GLU A 67 -19.29 6.13 5.55
C GLU A 67 -19.48 7.63 5.86
N ARG A 68 -18.42 8.36 6.23
CA ARG A 68 -18.48 9.81 6.49
C ARG A 68 -18.41 10.60 5.20
N GLU A 69 -19.13 11.73 5.15
CA GLU A 69 -19.09 12.67 4.02
C GLU A 69 -17.79 13.49 3.96
N GLN A 70 -17.16 13.69 5.12
CA GLN A 70 -15.91 14.43 5.27
C GLN A 70 -14.90 13.59 6.04
N ILE A 71 -13.65 13.61 5.58
CA ILE A 71 -12.56 12.83 6.14
C ILE A 71 -11.39 13.78 6.34
N SER A 72 -11.09 14.06 7.60
CA SER A 72 -9.95 14.87 7.97
C SER A 72 -8.94 14.06 8.77
N GLY A 73 -7.68 14.46 8.69
CA GLY A 73 -6.59 13.83 9.40
C GLY A 73 -5.25 14.45 9.05
N SER A 74 -4.20 14.00 9.70
CA SER A 74 -2.85 14.45 9.36
C SER A 74 -2.40 13.74 8.08
N THR A 75 -1.90 14.49 7.10
CA THR A 75 -1.32 13.93 5.89
C THR A 75 -0.14 13.04 6.27
N PRO A 76 -0.08 11.79 5.83
CA PRO A 76 1.16 11.30 5.29
C PRO A 76 1.44 12.13 4.03
N PRO A 77 2.70 12.44 3.71
CA PRO A 77 3.08 13.20 2.51
C PRO A 77 2.79 12.45 1.18
N ALA A 78 1.88 11.49 1.17
CA ALA A 78 1.73 10.50 0.13
C ALA A 78 0.71 10.91 -0.93
N ALA A 79 1.17 11.07 -2.17
CA ALA A 79 0.32 11.26 -3.34
C ALA A 79 0.09 9.93 -4.07
N PHE A 80 -1.17 9.62 -4.37
CA PHE A 80 -1.50 8.47 -5.21
C PHE A 80 -1.60 8.88 -6.68
N VAL A 81 -0.94 8.12 -7.57
CA VAL A 81 -1.08 8.24 -9.02
C VAL A 81 -1.51 6.89 -9.60
N GLY A 82 -2.67 6.87 -10.26
CA GLY A 82 -3.24 5.69 -10.88
C GLY A 82 -2.71 5.43 -12.29
N ARG A 83 -2.75 4.16 -12.73
CA ARG A 83 -2.38 3.76 -14.11
C ARG A 83 -3.56 3.66 -15.08
N ILE A 84 -4.78 3.52 -14.56
CA ILE A 84 -5.97 3.24 -15.37
C ILE A 84 -6.50 4.54 -15.98
N GLY A 85 -6.79 4.52 -17.28
CA GLY A 85 -7.41 5.63 -17.99
C GLY A 85 -6.45 6.63 -18.64
N TYR A 86 -5.15 6.30 -18.72
CA TYR A 86 -4.14 7.14 -19.37
C TYR A 86 -4.60 7.66 -20.75
N PRO A 87 -4.40 8.96 -21.08
CA PRO A 87 -3.65 9.97 -20.32
C PRO A 87 -4.43 10.66 -19.19
N LYS A 88 -5.69 10.29 -18.94
CA LYS A 88 -6.53 10.85 -17.86
C LYS A 88 -6.65 9.89 -16.67
N VAL A 89 -5.73 10.03 -15.73
CA VAL A 89 -5.54 9.12 -14.60
C VAL A 89 -6.18 9.65 -13.31
N TYR A 90 -6.44 8.74 -12.37
CA TYR A 90 -6.84 9.12 -11.02
C TYR A 90 -5.63 9.55 -10.20
N VAL A 91 -5.75 10.69 -9.55
CA VAL A 91 -4.76 11.27 -8.64
C VAL A 91 -5.45 11.83 -7.40
N GLY A 92 -4.75 11.82 -6.28
CA GLY A 92 -5.29 12.35 -5.03
C GLY A 92 -4.41 12.02 -3.83
N PRO A 93 -4.68 12.64 -2.68
CA PRO A 93 -3.93 12.39 -1.45
C PRO A 93 -4.32 11.03 -0.86
N LEU A 94 -3.43 10.48 -0.04
CA LEU A 94 -3.73 9.38 0.86
C LEU A 94 -3.81 9.93 2.28
N LEU A 95 -4.98 9.90 2.91
CA LEU A 95 -5.25 10.53 4.21
C LEU A 95 -5.72 9.49 5.24
N PRO A 96 -5.12 9.41 6.44
CA PRO A 96 -5.69 8.69 7.57
C PRO A 96 -6.87 9.47 8.15
N HIS A 97 -7.58 8.81 9.03
CA HIS A 97 -8.75 9.32 9.74
C HIS A 97 -8.42 9.74 11.18
N PHE A 98 -7.16 10.11 11.40
CA PHE A 98 -6.62 10.52 12.70
C PHE A 98 -5.53 11.56 12.49
N TYR A 99 -5.25 12.30 13.57
CA TYR A 99 -4.20 13.31 13.60
C TYR A 99 -2.97 12.79 14.36
N GLY A 100 -1.78 13.27 13.99
CA GLY A 100 -0.52 12.94 14.65
C GLY A 100 0.62 12.66 13.67
N ASP A 101 1.65 11.96 14.16
CA ASP A 101 2.77 11.53 13.33
C ASP A 101 2.35 10.33 12.45
N THR A 102 2.28 10.58 11.15
CA THR A 102 1.84 9.63 10.13
C THR A 102 2.99 9.20 9.22
N VAL A 103 4.24 9.59 9.51
CA VAL A 103 5.43 9.27 8.71
C VAL A 103 5.53 7.76 8.50
N LEU A 104 5.33 6.98 9.57
CA LEU A 104 5.39 5.52 9.50
C LEU A 104 4.36 4.91 8.54
N LEU A 105 3.27 5.60 8.18
CA LEU A 105 2.25 5.06 7.27
C LEU A 105 2.68 5.02 5.80
N ASP A 106 3.68 5.82 5.43
CA ASP A 106 4.17 5.95 4.05
C ASP A 106 5.71 6.00 3.94
N THR A 107 6.43 5.47 4.93
CA THR A 107 7.89 5.26 4.88
C THR A 107 8.22 3.76 4.93
N PRO A 108 8.17 3.05 3.78
CA PRO A 108 8.41 1.61 3.70
C PRO A 108 9.76 1.16 4.24
N GLU A 109 10.77 2.03 4.20
CA GLU A 109 12.11 1.81 4.73
C GLU A 109 12.08 1.46 6.22
N TRP A 110 11.11 2.00 6.96
CA TRP A 110 10.93 1.78 8.39
C TRP A 110 9.99 0.60 8.71
N TRP A 111 9.46 -0.08 7.69
CA TRP A 111 8.60 -1.26 7.89
C TRP A 111 9.39 -2.55 8.09
N LEU A 112 10.72 -2.52 7.86
CA LEU A 112 11.57 -3.66 8.14
C LEU A 112 11.46 -4.07 9.63
N GLY A 113 11.18 -5.34 9.87
CA GLY A 113 10.94 -5.88 11.22
C GLY A 113 9.51 -5.71 11.75
N LYS A 114 8.61 -5.02 11.04
CA LYS A 114 7.18 -4.95 11.38
C LYS A 114 6.43 -6.20 10.94
N GLY A 115 5.40 -6.55 11.70
CA GLY A 115 4.49 -7.65 11.34
C GLY A 115 3.69 -7.33 10.08
N ILE A 116 3.29 -8.37 9.33
CA ILE A 116 2.47 -8.17 8.13
C ILE A 116 1.12 -7.52 8.47
N GLU A 117 0.53 -7.80 9.63
CA GLU A 117 -0.70 -7.12 10.03
C GLU A 117 -0.49 -5.63 10.26
N GLU A 118 0.64 -5.21 10.83
CA GLU A 118 0.97 -3.78 11.03
C GLU A 118 1.08 -3.08 9.68
N ILE A 119 1.85 -3.66 8.75
CA ILE A 119 2.04 -3.10 7.40
C ILE A 119 0.70 -3.00 6.66
N VAL A 120 -0.13 -4.04 6.75
CA VAL A 120 -1.47 -4.01 6.15
C VAL A 120 -2.31 -2.91 6.82
N ASN A 121 -2.31 -2.81 8.15
CA ASN A 121 -3.05 -1.74 8.83
C ASN A 121 -2.58 -0.35 8.38
N PHE A 122 -1.26 -0.10 8.25
CA PHE A 122 -0.73 1.18 7.77
C PHE A 122 -1.29 1.56 6.40
N ARG A 123 -1.36 0.60 5.47
CA ARG A 123 -1.86 0.87 4.11
C ARG A 123 -3.37 1.03 4.03
N TYR A 124 -4.11 0.24 4.80
CA TYR A 124 -5.57 0.24 4.76
C TYR A 124 -6.20 1.29 5.66
N SER A 125 -5.45 1.89 6.59
CA SER A 125 -5.87 3.07 7.35
C SER A 125 -5.94 4.34 6.49
N LEU A 126 -5.23 4.36 5.35
CA LEU A 126 -5.19 5.48 4.43
C LEU A 126 -6.38 5.45 3.46
N VAL A 127 -7.20 6.49 3.55
CA VAL A 127 -8.27 6.78 2.62
C VAL A 127 -7.70 7.51 1.40
N ARG A 128 -8.06 7.03 0.22
CA ARG A 128 -7.58 7.59 -1.04
C ARG A 128 -8.61 8.56 -1.62
N GLY A 129 -8.24 9.84 -1.70
CA GLY A 129 -8.93 10.80 -2.56
C GLY A 129 -8.74 10.43 -4.03
N LYS A 130 -9.78 10.60 -4.86
CA LYS A 130 -9.73 10.27 -6.29
C LYS A 130 -10.30 11.41 -7.12
N SER A 131 -9.43 12.10 -7.83
CA SER A 131 -9.78 13.08 -8.85
C SER A 131 -9.18 12.64 -10.18
N ARG A 132 -9.91 12.81 -11.28
CA ARG A 132 -9.44 12.39 -12.59
C ARG A 132 -8.81 13.59 -13.31
N LEU A 133 -7.50 13.55 -13.55
CA LEU A 133 -6.75 14.62 -14.19
C LEU A 133 -5.95 14.10 -15.38
N GLU A 134 -5.72 14.97 -16.36
CA GLU A 134 -4.84 14.70 -17.49
C GLU A 134 -3.38 14.86 -17.06
N VAL A 135 -2.50 13.95 -17.47
CA VAL A 135 -1.08 13.96 -17.06
C VAL A 135 -0.35 15.26 -17.41
N LYS A 136 -0.74 15.94 -18.50
CA LYS A 136 -0.16 17.23 -18.88
C LYS A 136 -0.42 18.35 -17.87
N ALA A 137 -1.47 18.22 -17.05
CA ALA A 137 -1.81 19.18 -16.01
C ALA A 137 -0.69 19.34 -14.96
N ALA A 138 0.16 18.32 -14.78
CA ALA A 138 1.34 18.40 -13.92
C ALA A 138 2.37 19.44 -14.40
N SER A 139 2.35 19.80 -15.69
CA SER A 139 3.25 20.81 -16.28
C SER A 139 2.58 22.15 -16.54
N THR A 140 1.26 22.16 -16.79
CA THR A 140 0.50 23.38 -17.11
C THR A 140 -0.11 24.04 -15.87
N GLY A 141 -0.04 23.38 -14.71
CA GLY A 141 -0.62 23.83 -13.45
C GLY A 141 -2.05 23.33 -13.24
N ASN A 142 -2.35 22.95 -12.00
CA ASN A 142 -3.70 22.64 -11.54
C ASN A 142 -3.72 22.75 -10.03
N ARG A 143 -4.66 23.54 -9.48
CA ARG A 143 -4.74 23.81 -8.03
C ARG A 143 -4.63 22.55 -7.15
N LEU A 144 -5.30 21.45 -7.55
CA LEU A 144 -5.23 20.21 -6.78
C LEU A 144 -3.85 19.55 -6.86
N LEU A 145 -3.21 19.57 -8.04
CA LEU A 145 -1.85 19.04 -8.21
C LEU A 145 -0.83 19.90 -7.48
N ASP A 146 -0.99 21.21 -7.50
CA ASP A 146 -0.09 22.15 -6.84
C ASP A 146 -0.13 21.90 -5.32
N THR A 147 -1.33 21.84 -4.72
CA THR A 147 -1.50 21.46 -3.31
C THR A 147 -0.96 20.06 -3.02
N LEU A 148 -1.22 19.07 -3.88
CA LEU A 148 -0.68 17.72 -3.69
C LEU A 148 0.84 17.68 -3.73
N GLN A 149 1.45 18.49 -4.59
CA GLN A 149 2.89 18.61 -4.70
C GLN A 149 3.47 19.29 -3.45
N GLU A 150 2.84 20.35 -2.95
CA GLU A 150 3.20 20.99 -1.68
C GLU A 150 3.13 20.01 -0.50
N LEU A 151 2.05 19.21 -0.42
CA LEU A 151 1.90 18.17 0.59
C LEU A 151 3.00 17.11 0.50
N ALA A 152 3.35 16.67 -0.72
CA ALA A 152 4.38 15.67 -0.94
C ALA A 152 5.80 16.18 -0.64
N MET A 153 6.04 17.48 -0.79
CA MET A 153 7.31 18.11 -0.42
C MET A 153 7.41 18.45 1.08
N SER A 154 6.32 18.30 1.84
CA SER A 154 6.33 18.58 3.27
C SER A 154 7.20 17.58 4.02
N VAL A 155 8.09 18.10 4.87
CA VAL A 155 8.94 17.27 5.75
C VAL A 155 8.16 16.70 6.93
N ARG A 156 7.05 17.33 7.32
CA ARG A 156 6.24 16.92 8.48
C ARG A 156 4.79 16.70 8.07
N ALA A 157 4.10 15.85 8.82
CA ALA A 157 2.67 15.69 8.69
C ALA A 157 1.98 17.05 8.92
N VAL A 158 1.16 17.48 7.97
CA VAL A 158 0.32 18.68 8.06
C VAL A 158 -1.13 18.24 8.11
N ASP A 159 -2.01 19.09 8.63
CA ASP A 159 -3.43 18.75 8.70
C ASP A 159 -4.07 18.91 7.31
N ALA A 160 -4.91 17.95 6.93
CA ALA A 160 -5.66 17.97 5.69
C ALA A 160 -7.12 17.55 5.90
N GLU A 161 -7.99 18.08 5.05
CA GLU A 161 -9.44 17.87 5.02
C GLU A 161 -9.91 17.46 3.61
#